data_AF-A0A925DE62-F1
#
_entry.id   AF-A0A925DE62-F1
#
_cell.length_a   1.000
_cell.length_b   1.000
_cell.length_c   1.000
_cell.angle_alpha   90.00
_cell.angle_beta   90.00
_cell.angle_gamma   90.00
#
_symmetry.space_group_name_H-M   'P 1'
#
loop_
_entity.id
_entity.type
_entity.pdbx_description
1 polymer ?
#
loop_
_entity_poly.entity_id
_entity_poly.type
_entity_poly.pdbx_seq_one_letter_code
_entity_poly.pdbx_strand_id
1 'polypeptide(L)'
;LDLLSEVGMPETVGFQADQAHTYLYLLGYNAEDHALLKKGYTQAEFDAAYKQMTDALRPWTFDFHVAQNDGTVHGTGGHDSTGRHCPADDPNGKLDIVQTAGYWLKDAKSRGIRHICWDGCMFPNAMLENQQTWNTILAAMIKVRDAHGWN
;
A
#
# COMPACT_ATOMS: atom_id res chain seq x y z
N LEU A 1 3.21 15.41 -3.15
CA LEU A 1 4.59 15.75 -2.71
C LEU A 1 4.67 17.20 -2.26
N ASP A 2 3.97 18.08 -2.97
CA ASP A 2 3.91 19.52 -2.72
C ASP A 2 3.60 19.83 -1.26
N LEU A 3 2.51 19.27 -0.70
CA LEU A 3 2.17 19.46 0.72
C LEU A 3 3.32 19.11 1.69
N LEU A 4 3.97 17.96 1.50
CA LEU A 4 5.08 17.53 2.36
C LEU A 4 6.28 18.49 2.25
N SER A 5 6.53 18.97 1.03
CA SER A 5 7.64 19.88 0.73
C SER A 5 7.37 21.31 1.25
N GLU A 6 6.14 21.80 1.07
CA GLU A 6 5.71 23.13 1.49
C GLU A 6 5.65 23.28 3.01
N VAL A 7 5.22 22.23 3.72
CA VAL A 7 5.22 22.23 5.19
C VAL A 7 6.65 22.34 5.74
N GLY A 8 7.65 21.75 5.05
CA GLY A 8 9.06 21.93 5.39
C GLY A 8 9.47 21.37 6.76
N MET A 9 8.70 20.44 7.33
CA MET A 9 8.96 19.80 8.62
C MET A 9 9.14 18.28 8.48
N PRO A 10 10.18 17.81 7.76
CA PRO A 10 10.36 16.40 7.40
C PRO A 10 10.66 15.47 8.58
N GLU A 11 10.87 15.99 9.79
CA GLU A 11 11.02 15.19 11.01
C GLU A 11 9.70 15.04 11.80
N THR A 12 8.67 15.80 11.44
CA THR A 12 7.37 15.85 12.15
C THR A 12 6.23 15.42 11.26
N VAL A 13 6.23 15.85 10.00
CA VAL A 13 5.20 15.52 9.02
C VAL A 13 5.78 14.55 8.00
N GLY A 14 5.14 13.40 7.88
CA GLY A 14 5.55 12.34 6.98
C GLY A 14 4.36 11.67 6.32
N PHE A 15 4.64 10.53 5.71
CA PHE A 15 3.70 9.74 4.95
C PHE A 15 3.55 8.36 5.60
N GLN A 16 2.32 7.92 5.82
CA GLN A 16 2.01 6.52 6.08
C GLN A 16 1.77 5.86 4.72
N ALA A 17 2.64 4.92 4.33
CA ALA A 17 2.49 4.19 3.09
C ALA A 17 1.60 2.97 3.30
N ASP A 18 0.50 2.88 2.57
CA ASP A 18 -0.36 1.70 2.50
C ASP A 18 -0.38 1.15 1.08
N GLN A 19 -0.12 -0.14 0.90
CA GLN A 19 -0.03 -0.75 -0.44
C GLN A 19 -1.34 -0.66 -1.23
N ALA A 20 -2.48 -0.90 -0.58
CA ALA A 20 -3.79 -0.89 -1.25
C ALA A 20 -4.18 0.52 -1.69
N HIS A 21 -4.00 1.52 -0.82
CA HIS A 21 -4.33 2.90 -1.14
C HIS A 21 -3.38 3.51 -2.15
N THR A 22 -2.07 3.29 -2.00
CA THR A 22 -1.08 3.86 -2.91
C THR A 22 -1.14 3.25 -4.31
N TYR A 23 -1.62 2.00 -4.45
CA TYR A 23 -1.93 1.44 -5.77
C TYR A 23 -2.93 2.32 -6.56
N LEU A 24 -3.94 2.86 -5.89
CA LEU A 24 -4.95 3.71 -6.54
C LEU A 24 -4.41 5.09 -6.95
N TYR A 25 -3.31 5.55 -6.35
CA TYR A 25 -2.63 6.77 -6.80
C TYR A 25 -2.10 6.58 -8.22
N LEU A 26 -1.62 5.38 -8.56
CA LEU A 26 -1.15 5.07 -9.91
C LEU A 26 -2.27 5.17 -10.95
N LEU A 27 -3.50 4.90 -10.54
CA LEU A 27 -4.68 4.92 -11.40
C LEU A 27 -5.36 6.30 -11.43
N GLY A 28 -4.89 7.27 -10.65
CA GLY A 28 -5.39 8.65 -10.67
C GLY A 28 -6.81 8.83 -10.13
N TYR A 29 -7.32 7.93 -9.28
CA TYR A 29 -8.69 7.99 -8.75
C TYR A 29 -9.05 9.34 -8.09
N ASN A 30 -8.06 10.01 -7.49
CA ASN A 30 -8.25 11.31 -6.84
C ASN A 30 -7.80 12.51 -7.71
N ALA A 31 -7.04 12.26 -8.78
CA ALA A 31 -6.50 13.27 -9.68
C ALA A 31 -6.05 12.62 -11.00
N GLU A 32 -6.96 12.56 -11.97
CA GLU A 32 -6.75 11.84 -13.24
C GLU A 32 -5.53 12.34 -14.02
N ASP A 33 -5.27 13.65 -13.98
CA ASP A 33 -4.11 14.29 -14.65
C ASP A 33 -2.76 13.80 -14.11
N HIS A 34 -2.74 13.17 -12.93
CA HIS A 34 -1.56 12.59 -12.31
C HIS A 34 -1.50 11.06 -12.38
N ALA A 35 -2.45 10.42 -13.08
CA ALA A 35 -2.43 8.97 -13.29
C ALA A 35 -1.12 8.53 -13.98
N LEU A 36 -0.46 7.54 -13.40
CA LEU A 36 0.75 6.93 -13.97
C LEU A 36 0.44 5.70 -14.83
N LEU A 37 -0.75 5.12 -14.64
CA LEU A 37 -1.20 3.92 -15.34
C LEU A 37 -2.54 4.16 -16.03
N LYS A 38 -2.71 3.51 -17.18
CA LYS A 38 -3.99 3.43 -17.90
C LYS A 38 -4.59 2.04 -17.77
N LYS A 39 -5.90 1.93 -17.92
CA LYS A 39 -6.58 0.63 -17.90
C LYS A 39 -5.97 -0.31 -18.94
N GLY A 40 -5.70 -1.56 -18.53
CA GLY A 40 -5.05 -2.56 -19.37
C GLY A 40 -3.51 -2.51 -19.36
N TYR A 41 -2.92 -1.79 -18.40
CA TYR A 41 -1.48 -1.76 -18.20
C TYR A 41 -0.87 -3.17 -18.07
N THR A 42 0.37 -3.30 -18.53
CA THR A 42 1.21 -4.48 -18.40
C THR A 42 1.94 -4.50 -17.05
N GLN A 43 2.43 -5.67 -16.63
CA GLN A 43 3.22 -5.78 -15.41
C GLN A 43 4.47 -4.87 -15.43
N ALA A 44 5.11 -4.72 -16.59
CA ALA A 44 6.29 -3.86 -16.72
C ALA A 44 5.95 -2.37 -16.53
N GLU A 45 4.82 -1.91 -17.05
CA GLU A 45 4.33 -0.54 -16.81
C GLU A 45 3.99 -0.33 -15.34
N PHE A 46 3.34 -1.33 -14.71
CA PHE A 46 3.07 -1.29 -13.27
C PHE A 46 4.35 -1.19 -12.46
N ASP A 47 5.34 -2.05 -12.69
CA ASP A 47 6.60 -2.07 -11.93
C ASP A 47 7.33 -0.72 -12.07
N ALA A 48 7.34 -0.14 -13.27
CA ALA A 48 7.93 1.17 -13.52
C ALA A 48 7.19 2.30 -12.77
N ALA A 49 5.86 2.34 -12.86
CA ALA A 49 5.03 3.35 -12.19
C ALA A 49 5.09 3.23 -10.67
N TYR A 50 5.02 2.00 -10.15
CA TYR A 50 5.10 1.71 -8.71
C TYR A 50 6.47 2.13 -8.18
N LYS A 51 7.55 1.82 -8.90
CA LYS A 51 8.90 2.29 -8.56
C LYS A 51 9.00 3.82 -8.55
N GLN A 52 8.45 4.50 -9.57
CA GLN A 52 8.46 5.96 -9.64
C GLN A 52 7.75 6.59 -8.44
N MET A 53 6.54 6.13 -8.13
CA MET A 53 5.76 6.60 -6.99
C MET A 53 6.49 6.34 -5.66
N THR A 54 6.96 5.10 -5.45
CA THR A 54 7.64 4.73 -4.20
C THR A 54 8.96 5.45 -4.03
N ASP A 55 9.76 5.65 -5.07
CA ASP A 55 11.00 6.43 -4.96
C ASP A 55 10.76 7.88 -4.53
N ALA A 56 9.65 8.48 -4.96
CA ALA A 56 9.30 9.85 -4.59
C ALA A 56 8.73 9.97 -3.17
N LEU A 57 7.91 9.01 -2.73
CA LEU A 57 7.23 9.06 -1.43
C LEU A 57 8.05 8.44 -0.29
N ARG A 58 8.89 7.44 -0.58
CA ARG A 58 9.66 6.70 0.43
C ARG A 58 10.53 7.57 1.35
N PRO A 59 11.20 8.64 0.89
CA PRO A 59 11.94 9.53 1.80
C PRO A 59 11.08 10.15 2.90
N TRP A 60 9.77 10.27 2.68
CA TRP A 60 8.80 10.82 3.62
C TRP A 60 8.10 9.75 4.45
N THR A 61 8.30 8.47 4.16
CA THR A 61 7.56 7.38 4.80
C THR A 61 8.06 7.12 6.22
N PHE A 62 7.19 7.29 7.21
CA PHE A 62 7.46 6.97 8.62
C PHE A 62 6.86 5.65 9.07
N ASP A 63 5.79 5.23 8.39
CA ASP A 63 5.05 4.02 8.73
C ASP A 63 4.62 3.29 7.45
N PHE A 64 4.57 1.96 7.52
CA PHE A 64 4.28 1.11 6.38
C PHE A 64 3.26 0.02 6.73
N HIS A 65 2.18 0.04 5.97
CA HIS A 65 1.07 -0.89 6.01
C HIS A 65 1.12 -1.83 4.81
N VAL A 66 1.26 -3.12 5.11
CA VAL A 66 1.10 -4.21 4.16
C VAL A 66 -0.38 -4.41 3.92
N ALA A 67 -0.81 -4.38 2.66
CA ALA A 67 -2.22 -4.40 2.29
C ALA A 67 -2.43 -4.91 0.86
N GLN A 68 -3.66 -5.32 0.54
CA GLN A 68 -4.06 -5.79 -0.79
C GLN A 68 -5.28 -5.02 -1.31
N ASN A 69 -5.35 -4.82 -2.62
CA ASN A 69 -6.48 -4.20 -3.32
C ASN A 69 -6.84 -5.01 -4.56
N ASP A 70 -8.13 -5.15 -4.87
CA ASP A 70 -8.66 -5.91 -6.01
C ASP A 70 -8.92 -5.03 -7.25
N GLY A 71 -8.52 -3.76 -7.21
CA GLY A 71 -8.79 -2.74 -8.22
C GLY A 71 -10.09 -1.97 -8.02
N THR A 72 -10.85 -2.28 -6.97
CA THR A 72 -12.11 -1.61 -6.68
C THR A 72 -11.96 -0.52 -5.63
N VAL A 73 -12.77 0.53 -5.79
CA VAL A 73 -13.04 1.53 -4.75
C VAL A 73 -14.39 1.25 -4.13
N HIS A 74 -14.51 1.50 -2.83
CA HIS A 74 -15.76 1.42 -2.11
C HIS A 74 -16.03 2.79 -1.50
N GLY A 75 -17.15 3.40 -1.88
CA GLY A 75 -17.67 4.61 -1.25
C GLY A 75 -18.87 4.30 -0.36
N THR A 76 -18.99 4.97 0.78
CA THR A 76 -20.24 5.02 1.55
C THR A 76 -20.55 6.46 1.92
N GLY A 77 -21.76 6.93 1.61
CA GLY A 77 -22.15 8.32 1.85
C GLY A 77 -21.48 9.30 0.86
N GLY A 78 -21.21 10.54 1.29
CA GLY A 78 -20.58 11.59 0.44
C GLY A 78 -19.08 11.42 0.20
N HIS A 79 -18.51 10.26 0.51
CA HIS A 79 -17.14 9.87 0.15
C HIS A 79 -17.23 8.78 -0.90
N ASP A 80 -17.24 9.18 -2.17
CA ASP A 80 -17.57 8.31 -3.30
C ASP A 80 -16.47 7.31 -3.68
N SER A 81 -15.23 7.46 -3.19
CA SER A 81 -14.10 6.61 -3.58
C SER A 81 -13.02 6.49 -2.51
N THR A 82 -13.18 5.55 -1.58
CA THR A 82 -12.06 5.08 -0.74
C THR A 82 -11.54 3.76 -1.28
N GLY A 83 -10.21 3.58 -1.29
CA GLY A 83 -9.64 2.31 -1.72
C GLY A 83 -10.10 1.17 -0.84
N ARG A 84 -10.55 0.08 -1.47
CA ARG A 84 -11.06 -1.07 -0.73
C ARG A 84 -9.92 -2.05 -0.47
N HIS A 85 -9.66 -2.36 0.79
CA HIS A 85 -8.81 -3.51 1.12
C HIS A 85 -9.55 -4.81 0.74
N CYS A 86 -8.81 -5.77 0.23
CA CYS A 86 -9.28 -7.14 0.09
C CYS A 86 -8.34 -8.11 0.83
N PRO A 87 -8.74 -9.36 1.06
CA PRO A 87 -7.89 -10.36 1.71
C PRO A 87 -6.53 -10.53 1.05
N ALA A 88 -5.53 -10.93 1.82
CA ALA A 88 -4.17 -11.17 1.31
C ALA A 88 -4.11 -12.23 0.20
N ASP A 89 -5.05 -13.19 0.23
CA ASP A 89 -5.22 -14.28 -0.72
C ASP A 89 -6.39 -14.07 -1.69
N ASP A 90 -6.92 -12.84 -1.82
CA ASP A 90 -7.99 -12.55 -2.76
C ASP A 90 -7.53 -12.92 -4.19
N PRO A 91 -8.28 -13.79 -4.91
CA PRO A 91 -7.90 -14.20 -6.26
C PRO A 91 -7.88 -13.05 -7.28
N ASN A 92 -8.49 -11.90 -6.95
CA ASN A 92 -8.49 -10.70 -7.77
C ASN A 92 -7.47 -9.65 -7.31
N GLY A 93 -6.70 -9.94 -6.25
CA GLY A 93 -5.66 -9.07 -5.72
C GLY A 93 -4.71 -8.58 -6.83
N LYS A 94 -4.45 -7.27 -6.85
CA LYS A 94 -3.66 -6.61 -7.90
C LYS A 94 -2.18 -6.54 -7.59
N LEU A 95 -1.80 -6.69 -6.34
CA LEU A 95 -0.42 -6.56 -5.90
C LEU A 95 0.18 -7.93 -5.62
N ASP A 96 1.39 -8.15 -6.11
CA ASP A 96 2.31 -9.03 -5.39
C ASP A 96 2.76 -8.26 -4.13
N ILE A 97 2.03 -8.50 -3.03
CA ILE A 97 2.21 -7.79 -1.76
C ILE A 97 3.65 -7.92 -1.26
N VAL A 98 4.26 -9.10 -1.46
CA VAL A 98 5.63 -9.38 -0.99
C VAL A 98 6.62 -8.59 -1.85
N GLN A 99 6.53 -8.65 -3.17
CA GLN A 99 7.41 -7.90 -4.05
C GLN A 99 7.27 -6.39 -3.84
N THR A 100 6.03 -5.89 -3.82
CA THR A 100 5.74 -4.46 -3.73
C THR A 100 6.11 -3.87 -2.36
N ALA A 101 6.12 -4.67 -1.28
CA ALA A 101 6.62 -4.24 0.02
C ALA A 101 8.11 -3.90 -0.02
N GLY A 102 8.91 -4.56 -0.86
CA GLY A 102 10.34 -4.29 -1.00
C GLY A 102 10.65 -2.87 -1.46
N TYR A 103 9.79 -2.29 -2.31
CA TYR A 103 9.95 -0.90 -2.75
C TYR A 103 9.82 0.09 -1.60
N TRP A 104 8.90 -0.19 -0.66
CA TRP A 104 8.68 0.64 0.53
C TRP A 104 9.71 0.38 1.63
N LEU A 105 10.15 -0.87 1.78
CA LEU A 105 11.08 -1.29 2.84
C LEU A 105 12.55 -1.05 2.50
N LYS A 106 12.87 -0.64 1.28
CA LYS A 106 14.22 -0.21 0.91
C LYS A 106 14.73 0.87 1.89
N ASP A 107 15.88 0.61 2.49
CA ASP A 107 16.55 1.49 3.47
C ASP A 107 15.67 1.84 4.69
N ALA A 108 14.64 1.04 5.01
CA ALA A 108 13.66 1.34 6.06
C ALA A 108 14.28 1.46 7.46
N LYS A 109 15.26 0.61 7.80
CA LYS A 109 15.96 0.67 9.10
C LYS A 109 16.70 2.00 9.28
N SER A 110 17.41 2.47 8.27
CA SER A 110 18.10 3.78 8.31
C SER A 110 17.13 4.96 8.28
N ARG A 111 15.91 4.78 7.77
CA ARG A 111 14.83 5.78 7.81
C ARG A 111 14.01 5.73 9.11
N GLY A 112 14.37 4.87 10.06
CA GLY A 112 13.75 4.84 11.39
C GLY A 112 12.44 4.06 11.49
N ILE A 113 12.02 3.34 10.44
CA ILE A 113 10.85 2.45 10.51
C ILE A 113 11.22 1.27 11.41
N ARG A 114 10.38 0.98 12.42
CA ARG A 114 10.63 -0.07 13.43
C ARG A 114 9.66 -1.24 13.35
N HIS A 115 8.45 -0.99 12.88
CA HIS A 115 7.41 -1.99 12.74
C HIS A 115 6.76 -1.86 11.37
N ILE A 116 6.11 -2.93 10.95
CA ILE A 116 5.22 -2.96 9.79
C ILE A 116 3.88 -3.49 10.27
N CYS A 117 2.80 -2.95 9.74
CA CYS A 117 1.45 -3.35 10.09
C CYS A 117 0.78 -4.07 8.92
N TRP A 118 -0.21 -4.90 9.19
CA TRP A 118 -1.19 -5.28 8.16
C TRP A 118 -2.36 -4.32 8.23
N ASP A 119 -2.82 -3.83 7.08
CA ASP A 119 -4.06 -3.06 6.99
C ASP A 119 -5.14 -3.84 6.24
N GLY A 120 -6.17 -4.20 7.00
CA GLY A 120 -7.41 -4.81 6.51
C GLY A 120 -8.61 -3.96 6.90
N CYS A 121 -8.45 -2.64 6.98
CA CYS A 121 -9.58 -1.77 7.26
C CYS A 121 -10.71 -2.04 6.25
N MET A 122 -11.95 -1.94 6.69
CA MET A 122 -13.15 -2.27 5.90
C MET A 122 -13.43 -3.78 5.70
N PHE A 123 -12.70 -4.70 6.36
CA PHE A 123 -13.12 -6.10 6.40
C PHE A 123 -14.43 -6.27 7.20
N PRO A 124 -15.42 -7.02 6.69
CA PRO A 124 -16.64 -7.30 7.45
C PRO A 124 -16.34 -8.07 8.75
N ASN A 125 -17.11 -7.83 9.82
CA ASN A 125 -16.92 -8.52 11.11
C ASN A 125 -16.86 -10.05 10.97
N ALA A 126 -17.73 -10.64 10.14
CA ALA A 126 -17.73 -12.09 9.89
C ALA A 126 -16.40 -12.62 9.33
N MET A 127 -15.66 -11.80 8.56
CA MET A 127 -14.32 -12.15 8.08
C MET A 127 -13.29 -12.06 9.21
N LEU A 128 -13.40 -11.05 10.08
CA LEU A 128 -12.52 -10.87 11.24
C LEU A 128 -12.72 -11.97 12.30
N GLU A 129 -13.93 -12.53 12.41
CA GLU A 129 -14.23 -13.66 13.30
C GLU A 129 -13.74 -15.00 12.76
N ASN A 130 -13.30 -15.06 11.51
CA ASN A 130 -12.76 -16.28 10.91
C ASN A 130 -11.24 -16.38 11.15
N GLN A 131 -10.81 -17.40 11.89
CA GLN A 131 -9.39 -17.68 12.17
C GLN A 131 -8.53 -17.80 10.91
N GLN A 132 -9.09 -18.30 9.80
CA GLN A 132 -8.34 -18.46 8.55
C GLN A 132 -7.88 -17.11 7.97
N THR A 133 -8.64 -16.03 8.18
CA THR A 133 -8.25 -14.67 7.80
C THR A 133 -6.91 -14.29 8.43
N TRP A 134 -6.79 -14.49 9.74
CA TRP A 134 -5.57 -14.17 10.48
C TRP A 134 -4.39 -15.07 10.13
N ASN A 135 -4.64 -16.36 9.90
CA ASN A 135 -3.59 -17.28 9.45
C ASN A 135 -3.02 -16.85 8.10
N THR A 136 -3.89 -16.41 7.19
CA THR A 136 -3.51 -15.95 5.86
C THR A 136 -2.71 -14.64 5.93
N ILE A 137 -3.18 -13.67 6.71
CA ILE A 137 -2.47 -12.41 6.96
C ILE A 137 -1.09 -12.68 7.57
N LEU A 138 -1.02 -13.50 8.62
CA LEU A 138 0.24 -13.82 9.29
C LEU A 138 1.22 -14.50 8.32
N ALA A 139 0.75 -15.43 7.49
CA ALA A 139 1.57 -16.06 6.46
C ALA A 139 2.12 -15.04 5.44
N ALA A 140 1.32 -14.07 5.01
CA ALA A 140 1.76 -13.00 4.12
C ALA A 140 2.81 -12.08 4.80
N MET A 141 2.56 -11.68 6.05
CA MET A 141 3.49 -10.85 6.82
C MET A 141 4.83 -11.54 7.08
N ILE A 142 4.81 -12.86 7.35
CA ILE A 142 6.04 -13.67 7.46
C ILE A 142 6.80 -13.66 6.13
N LYS A 143 6.13 -13.80 4.99
CA LYS A 143 6.81 -13.73 3.68
C LYS A 143 7.44 -12.37 3.42
N VAL A 144 6.75 -11.26 3.74
CA VAL A 144 7.30 -9.90 3.65
C VAL A 144 8.54 -9.77 4.54
N ARG A 145 8.43 -10.24 5.79
CA ARG A 145 9.51 -10.26 6.77
C ARG A 145 10.73 -11.00 6.24
N ASP A 146 10.54 -12.23 5.78
CA ASP A 146 11.61 -13.12 5.32
C ASP A 146 12.27 -12.60 4.04
N ALA A 147 11.49 -11.97 3.14
CA ALA A 147 12.01 -11.40 1.90
C ALA A 147 12.81 -10.09 2.11
N HIS A 148 12.41 -9.26 3.07
CA HIS A 148 12.94 -7.89 3.23
C HIS A 148 13.67 -7.64 4.55
N GLY A 149 14.00 -8.70 5.29
CA GLY A 149 14.91 -8.63 6.44
C GLY A 149 14.34 -7.90 7.67
N TRP A 150 13.02 -7.97 7.84
CA TRP A 150 12.35 -7.49 9.05
C TRP A 150 12.45 -8.56 10.15
N ASN A 151 12.60 -8.18 11.41
CA ASN A 151 12.63 -9.11 12.54
C ASN A 151 12.33 -8.41 13.86
#